data_AF-A0A1F2Q8T3-F1
#
_entry.id   AF-A0A1F2Q8T3-F1
#
_cell.length_a   1.000
_cell.length_b   1.000
_cell.length_c   1.000
_cell.angle_alpha   90.00
_cell.angle_beta   90.00
_cell.angle_gamma   90.00
#
_symmetry.space_group_name_H-M   'P 1'
#
loop_
_entity.id
_entity.type
_entity.pdbx_description
1 polymer ?
#
loop_
_entity_poly.entity_id
_entity_poly.type
_entity_poly.pdbx_seq_one_letter_code
_entity_poly.pdbx_strand_id
1 'polypeptide(L)'
;MPPTGRKLDIGLDLLLFGVTSAMAVHYRWSTTDLVWSLWISSLTVGYSLILASIVGSLAHGSTSVLLGGTSGGGTEPLARGKAATARAALPLNIMMVAVCAMMFGFARVTGVVLAVVATGSILAVGGALRDRLGWKLFPDPNRGLARLVILLPGGLFMLGFFTFHFGLFHLVHGVFLNGFFPLVRETPVGKSPDQVFGIMGSCAREAVVRYWPFVAASALSRLSAYTAAFETTDGSMLFKPYLNVIRMHVMIFVFAFLGAAGLQSYALYPLLAAYFLPVGGVLSLLRSRRRLATPSTPTKTN
;
A
#
# COMPACT_ATOMS: atom_id res chain seq x y z
N MET A 1 -14.04 12.49 -7.48
CA MET A 1 -13.08 13.33 -8.23
C MET A 1 -13.79 14.06 -9.35
N PRO A 2 -13.55 15.37 -9.53
CA PRO A 2 -14.05 16.11 -10.68
C PRO A 2 -13.48 15.51 -11.99
N PRO A 3 -14.26 15.49 -13.08
CA PRO A 3 -13.91 14.81 -14.33
C PRO A 3 -12.66 15.36 -15.04
N THR A 4 -12.18 16.54 -14.65
CA THR A 4 -10.98 17.18 -15.21
C THR A 4 -9.68 16.52 -14.76
N GLY A 5 -9.61 16.03 -13.51
CA GLY A 5 -8.39 15.38 -12.98
C GLY A 5 -8.01 14.11 -13.74
N ARG A 6 -9.01 13.30 -14.11
CA ARG A 6 -8.79 12.00 -14.77
C ARG A 6 -8.03 12.12 -16.10
N LYS A 7 -8.26 13.18 -16.89
CA LYS A 7 -7.56 13.35 -18.18
C LYS A 7 -6.08 13.70 -17.97
N LEU A 8 -5.80 14.54 -16.98
CA LEU A 8 -4.42 14.91 -16.63
C LEU A 8 -3.65 13.70 -16.12
N ASP A 9 -4.27 12.89 -15.24
CA ASP A 9 -3.67 11.65 -14.72
C ASP A 9 -3.29 10.70 -15.86
N ILE A 10 -4.21 10.46 -16.80
CA ILE A 10 -3.95 9.59 -17.96
C ILE A 10 -2.85 10.18 -18.86
N GLY A 11 -2.84 11.50 -19.07
CA GLY A 11 -1.79 12.16 -19.85
C GLY A 11 -0.41 12.01 -19.22
N LEU A 12 -0.32 12.18 -17.89
CA LEU A 12 0.90 11.99 -17.11
C LEU A 12 1.36 10.53 -17.15
N ASP A 13 0.44 9.57 -16.99
CA ASP A 13 0.75 8.14 -17.07
C ASP A 13 1.32 7.76 -18.45
N LEU A 14 0.72 8.26 -19.53
CA LEU A 14 1.21 8.03 -20.90
C LEU A 14 2.58 8.67 -21.14
N LEU A 15 2.81 9.87 -20.63
CA LEU A 15 4.11 10.54 -20.70
C LEU A 15 5.17 9.73 -19.96
N LEU A 16 4.91 9.34 -18.71
CA LEU A 16 5.83 8.56 -17.88
C LEU A 16 6.09 7.17 -18.48
N PHE A 17 5.08 6.55 -19.09
CA PHE A 17 5.26 5.31 -19.85
C PHE A 17 6.19 5.51 -21.05
N GLY A 18 6.00 6.59 -21.82
CA GLY A 18 6.87 6.93 -22.96
C GLY A 18 8.31 7.16 -22.53
N VAL A 19 8.53 7.93 -21.46
CA VAL A 19 9.87 8.19 -20.90
C VAL A 19 10.51 6.89 -20.41
N THR A 20 9.78 6.07 -19.63
CA THR A 20 10.31 4.80 -19.11
C THR A 20 10.65 3.84 -20.24
N SER A 21 9.83 3.79 -21.29
CA SER A 21 10.08 2.95 -22.46
C SER A 21 11.28 3.44 -23.27
N ALA A 22 11.43 4.75 -23.46
CA ALA A 22 12.60 5.35 -24.11
C ALA A 22 13.89 5.06 -23.32
N MET A 23 13.83 5.15 -21.98
CA MET A 23 14.93 4.76 -21.11
C MET A 23 15.28 3.27 -21.26
N ALA A 24 14.27 2.39 -21.22
CA ALA A 24 14.50 0.95 -21.37
C ALA A 24 15.21 0.61 -22.70
N VAL A 25 14.82 1.27 -23.80
CA VAL A 25 15.47 1.11 -25.10
C VAL A 25 16.89 1.69 -25.08
N HIS A 26 17.07 2.92 -24.57
CA HIS A 26 18.35 3.60 -24.54
C HIS A 26 19.41 2.84 -23.73
N TYR A 27 19.02 2.37 -22.53
CA TYR A 27 19.89 1.60 -21.63
C TYR A 27 19.92 0.10 -21.95
N ARG A 28 19.25 -0.33 -23.04
CA ARG A 28 19.17 -1.73 -23.48
C ARG A 28 18.77 -2.67 -22.34
N TRP A 29 17.73 -2.29 -21.60
CA TRP A 29 17.25 -3.07 -20.47
C TRP A 29 16.92 -4.50 -20.88
N SER A 30 17.44 -5.43 -20.10
CA SER A 30 17.11 -6.83 -20.12
C SER A 30 15.85 -7.10 -19.27
N THR A 31 15.34 -8.33 -19.35
CA THR A 31 14.27 -8.79 -18.45
C THR A 31 14.68 -8.69 -16.97
N THR A 32 15.96 -8.90 -16.66
CA THR A 32 16.51 -8.73 -15.31
C THR A 32 16.32 -7.29 -14.83
N ASP A 33 16.68 -6.30 -15.65
CA ASP A 33 16.54 -4.88 -15.28
C ASP A 33 15.07 -4.51 -15.03
N LEU A 34 14.17 -5.01 -15.87
CA LEU A 34 12.73 -4.74 -15.73
C LEU A 34 12.16 -5.38 -14.46
N VAL A 35 12.48 -6.64 -14.19
CA VAL A 35 11.93 -7.35 -13.02
C VAL A 35 12.47 -6.77 -11.71
N TRP A 36 13.75 -6.39 -11.65
CA TRP A 36 14.32 -5.75 -10.47
C TRP A 36 13.88 -4.31 -10.26
N SER A 37 13.67 -3.53 -11.34
CA SER A 37 13.09 -2.18 -11.25
C SER A 37 11.65 -2.23 -10.74
N LEU A 38 10.85 -3.20 -11.17
CA LEU A 38 9.51 -3.46 -10.64
C LEU A 38 9.53 -3.90 -9.18
N TRP A 39 10.45 -4.80 -8.79
CA TRP A 39 10.59 -5.25 -7.41
C TRP A 39 10.95 -4.10 -6.47
N ILE A 40 11.95 -3.28 -6.82
CA ILE A 40 12.38 -2.17 -5.96
C ILE A 40 11.37 -1.02 -5.94
N SER A 41 10.68 -0.76 -7.06
CA SER A 41 9.57 0.18 -7.11
C SER A 41 8.40 -0.27 -6.24
N SER A 42 8.03 -1.56 -6.30
CA SER A 42 7.04 -2.14 -5.40
C SER A 42 7.46 -1.97 -3.93
N LEU A 43 8.70 -2.32 -3.58
CA LEU A 43 9.21 -2.20 -2.22
C LEU A 43 9.14 -0.76 -1.72
N THR A 44 9.63 0.21 -2.51
CA THR A 44 9.75 1.60 -2.09
C THR A 44 8.41 2.34 -2.17
N VAL A 45 7.81 2.42 -3.36
CA VAL A 45 6.55 3.15 -3.63
C VAL A 45 5.36 2.45 -2.99
N GLY A 46 5.36 1.12 -2.93
CA GLY A 46 4.32 0.36 -2.24
C GLY A 46 4.37 0.59 -0.73
N TYR A 47 5.55 0.55 -0.12
CA TYR A 47 5.69 0.78 1.32
C TYR A 47 5.36 2.22 1.71
N SER A 48 5.80 3.21 0.95
CA SER A 48 5.45 4.62 1.21
C SER A 48 3.94 4.89 1.08
N LEU A 49 3.21 4.18 0.21
CA LEU A 49 1.74 4.25 0.16
C LEU A 49 1.08 3.64 1.41
N ILE A 50 1.64 2.56 1.97
CA ILE A 50 1.19 2.02 3.26
C ILE A 50 1.42 3.07 4.36
N LEU A 51 2.60 3.70 4.39
CA LEU A 51 2.90 4.78 5.33
C LEU A 51 1.92 5.96 5.17
N ALA A 52 1.67 6.41 3.95
CA ALA A 52 0.72 7.48 3.67
C ALA A 52 -0.69 7.13 4.17
N SER A 53 -1.11 5.87 4.03
CA SER A 53 -2.41 5.39 4.53
C SER A 53 -2.50 5.38 6.05
N ILE A 54 -1.45 4.94 6.74
CA ILE A 54 -1.39 4.93 8.21
C ILE A 54 -1.37 6.37 8.74
N VAL A 55 -0.53 7.23 8.17
CA VAL A 55 -0.45 8.64 8.56
C VAL A 55 -1.77 9.36 8.29
N GLY A 56 -2.39 9.13 7.12
CA GLY A 56 -3.70 9.66 6.78
C GLY A 56 -4.79 9.23 7.77
N SER A 57 -4.78 7.96 8.19
CA SER A 57 -5.71 7.44 9.20
C SER A 57 -5.56 8.15 10.55
N LEU A 58 -4.31 8.36 11.01
CA LEU A 58 -4.01 9.10 12.24
C LEU A 58 -4.38 10.58 12.14
N ALA A 59 -4.08 11.22 11.00
CA ALA A 59 -4.33 12.64 10.76
C ALA A 59 -5.82 12.96 10.66
N HIS A 60 -6.61 12.11 10.00
CA HIS A 60 -8.05 12.31 9.81
C HIS A 60 -8.89 11.69 10.93
N GLY A 61 -8.33 10.80 11.74
CA GLY A 61 -9.06 10.16 12.84
C GLY A 61 -9.89 8.95 12.43
N SER A 62 -9.59 8.33 11.29
CA SER A 62 -10.41 7.25 10.78
C SER A 62 -9.95 5.90 11.30
N THR A 63 -10.89 5.10 11.81
CA THR A 63 -10.63 3.75 12.34
C THR A 63 -10.91 2.63 11.35
N SER A 64 -11.45 2.95 10.18
CA SER A 64 -11.83 1.99 9.14
C SER A 64 -10.63 1.21 8.58
N VAL A 65 -9.47 1.84 8.41
CA VAL A 65 -8.20 1.16 8.03
C VAL A 65 -7.72 0.21 9.14
N LEU A 66 -8.01 0.52 10.41
CA LEU A 66 -7.57 -0.28 11.54
C LEU A 66 -8.42 -1.54 11.75
N LEU A 67 -9.70 -1.49 11.38
CA LEU A 67 -10.66 -2.57 11.63
C LEU A 67 -10.99 -3.43 10.41
N GLY A 68 -10.52 -3.06 9.21
CA GLY A 68 -10.91 -3.75 7.97
C GLY A 68 -12.41 -3.69 7.67
N GLY A 69 -13.14 -2.77 8.32
CA GLY A 69 -14.57 -2.59 8.11
C GLY A 69 -14.83 -2.01 6.73
N THR A 70 -15.65 -2.68 5.94
CA THR A 70 -16.19 -2.11 4.70
C THR A 70 -17.11 -0.97 5.10
N SER A 71 -16.66 0.27 4.89
CA SER A 71 -17.57 1.42 4.98
C SER A 71 -18.59 1.27 3.87
N GLY A 72 -19.73 0.62 4.15
CA GLY A 72 -20.92 0.77 3.34
C GLY A 72 -21.18 2.27 3.25
N GLY A 73 -21.16 2.82 2.03
CA GLY A 73 -21.10 4.26 1.74
C GLY A 73 -22.32 5.09 2.17
N GLY A 74 -23.01 4.72 3.24
CA GLY A 74 -24.01 5.53 3.90
C GLY A 74 -23.35 6.59 4.77
N THR A 75 -23.73 7.84 4.56
CA THR A 75 -23.50 8.97 5.46
C THR A 75 -24.22 8.74 6.79
N GLU A 76 -23.72 7.81 7.60
CA GLU A 76 -24.22 7.64 8.97
C GLU A 76 -23.86 8.89 9.81
N PRO A 77 -24.80 9.42 10.60
CA PRO A 77 -24.64 10.70 11.29
C PRO A 77 -23.51 10.68 12.33
N LEU A 78 -22.72 11.77 12.35
CA LEU A 78 -21.54 12.03 13.20
C LEU A 78 -21.69 11.66 14.70
N ALA A 79 -22.91 11.64 15.25
CA ALA A 79 -23.17 11.31 16.65
C ALA A 79 -22.85 9.84 17.02
N ARG A 80 -22.90 8.90 16.06
CA ARG A 80 -22.42 7.52 16.28
C ARG A 80 -20.89 7.38 16.21
N GLY A 81 -20.19 8.40 15.69
CA GLY A 81 -18.74 8.37 15.47
C GLY A 81 -17.91 8.25 16.75
N LYS A 82 -18.31 8.92 17.85
CA LYS A 82 -17.50 8.95 19.07
C LYS A 82 -17.38 7.58 19.75
N ALA A 83 -18.49 6.85 19.83
CA ALA A 83 -18.51 5.50 20.39
C ALA A 83 -17.81 4.49 19.45
N ALA A 84 -17.80 4.77 18.15
CA ALA A 84 -17.13 3.93 17.16
C ALA A 84 -15.61 3.94 17.34
N THR A 85 -14.98 5.11 17.59
CA THR A 85 -13.53 5.20 17.82
C THR A 85 -13.10 4.38 19.03
N ALA A 86 -13.82 4.47 20.14
CA ALA A 86 -13.51 3.70 21.34
C ALA A 86 -13.74 2.19 21.16
N ARG A 87 -14.83 1.80 20.49
CA ARG A 87 -15.11 0.39 20.17
C ARG A 87 -14.07 -0.20 19.21
N ALA A 88 -13.53 0.61 18.30
CA ALA A 88 -12.52 0.20 17.35
C ALA A 88 -11.14 0.03 17.98
N ALA A 89 -10.76 0.94 18.89
CA ALA A 89 -9.45 0.92 19.50
C ALA A 89 -9.25 -0.28 20.42
N LEU A 90 -10.30 -0.73 21.12
CA LEU A 90 -10.16 -1.74 22.18
C LEU A 90 -9.68 -3.12 21.70
N PRO A 91 -10.28 -3.75 20.67
CA PRO A 91 -9.80 -5.06 20.18
C PRO A 91 -8.36 -4.98 19.64
N LEU A 92 -8.03 -3.90 18.95
CA LEU A 92 -6.71 -3.68 18.39
C LEU A 92 -5.65 -3.47 19.46
N ASN A 93 -6.00 -2.73 20.51
CA ASN A 93 -5.16 -2.54 21.69
C ASN A 93 -4.89 -3.86 22.42
N ILE A 94 -5.91 -4.70 22.60
CA ILE A 94 -5.77 -6.03 23.20
C ILE A 94 -4.85 -6.91 22.34
N MET A 95 -5.08 -6.94 21.03
CA MET A 95 -4.24 -7.68 20.09
C MET A 95 -2.79 -7.20 20.13
N MET A 96 -2.56 -5.88 20.14
CA MET A 96 -1.22 -5.29 20.23
C MET A 96 -0.51 -5.73 21.51
N VAL A 97 -1.18 -5.70 22.66
CA VAL A 97 -0.61 -6.16 23.93
C VAL A 97 -0.26 -7.64 23.87
N ALA A 98 -1.15 -8.48 23.34
CA ALA A 98 -0.91 -9.91 23.20
C ALA A 98 0.30 -10.20 22.29
N VAL A 99 0.38 -9.53 21.13
CA VAL A 99 1.51 -9.68 20.19
C VAL A 99 2.81 -9.19 20.81
N CYS A 100 2.82 -8.01 21.46
CA CYS A 100 4.02 -7.49 22.11
C CYS A 100 4.49 -8.38 23.27
N ALA A 101 3.57 -8.88 24.09
CA ALA A 101 3.91 -9.82 25.17
C ALA A 101 4.48 -11.14 24.62
N MET A 102 3.93 -11.65 23.51
CA MET A 102 4.42 -12.88 22.87
C MET A 102 5.81 -12.68 22.26
N MET A 103 6.06 -11.56 21.59
CA MET A 103 7.33 -11.32 20.87
C MET A 103 8.46 -10.85 21.79
N PHE A 104 8.17 -10.01 22.78
CA PHE A 104 9.19 -9.33 23.60
C PHE A 104 9.14 -9.76 25.08
N GLY A 105 8.22 -10.64 25.48
CA GLY A 105 8.01 -11.00 26.87
C GLY A 105 7.65 -9.79 27.73
N PHE A 106 8.14 -9.77 28.98
CA PHE A 106 7.97 -8.63 29.91
C PHE A 106 9.15 -7.65 29.86
N ALA A 107 9.73 -7.44 28.67
CA ALA A 107 10.80 -6.47 28.49
C ALA A 107 10.32 -5.03 28.72
N ARG A 108 11.27 -4.10 28.90
CA ARG A 108 10.99 -2.65 29.02
C ARG A 108 10.14 -2.13 27.85
N VAL A 109 10.37 -2.65 26.65
CA VAL A 109 9.59 -2.31 25.43
C VAL A 109 8.11 -2.64 25.63
N THR A 110 7.79 -3.83 26.15
CA THR A 110 6.42 -4.24 26.45
C THR A 110 5.78 -3.32 27.48
N GLY A 111 6.53 -2.91 28.51
CA GLY A 111 6.06 -1.94 29.50
C GLY A 111 5.69 -0.58 28.89
N VAL A 112 6.50 -0.06 27.96
CA VAL A 112 6.20 1.18 27.24
C VAL A 112 4.96 1.04 26.35
N VAL A 113 4.85 -0.06 25.60
CA VAL A 113 3.67 -0.32 24.75
C VAL A 113 2.41 -0.44 25.60
N LEU A 114 2.47 -1.15 26.72
CA LEU A 114 1.37 -1.27 27.68
C LEU A 114 0.94 0.09 28.21
N ALA A 115 1.87 0.97 28.56
CA ALA A 115 1.55 2.32 29.04
C ALA A 115 0.84 3.15 27.95
N VAL A 116 1.31 3.09 26.70
CA VAL A 116 0.69 3.78 25.56
C VAL A 116 -0.71 3.24 25.28
N VAL A 117 -0.86 1.91 25.24
CA VAL A 117 -2.15 1.23 25.03
C VAL A 117 -3.13 1.54 26.17
N ALA A 118 -2.70 1.48 27.42
CA ALA A 118 -3.52 1.77 28.59
C ALA A 118 -3.99 3.23 28.55
N THR A 119 -3.09 4.16 28.27
CA THR A 119 -3.42 5.59 28.15
C THR A 119 -4.45 5.84 27.04
N GLY A 120 -4.22 5.28 25.85
CA GLY A 120 -5.16 5.38 24.72
C GLY A 120 -6.53 4.77 25.06
N SER A 121 -6.56 3.62 25.74
CA SER A 121 -7.80 2.94 26.13
C SER A 121 -8.57 3.72 27.19
N ILE A 122 -7.88 4.27 28.19
CA ILE A 122 -8.49 5.13 29.24
C ILE A 122 -9.10 6.38 28.60
N LEU A 123 -8.38 7.04 27.69
CA LEU A 123 -8.89 8.22 26.98
C LEU A 123 -10.09 7.88 26.09
N ALA A 124 -10.05 6.74 25.39
CA ALA A 124 -11.13 6.28 24.54
C ALA A 124 -12.41 5.98 25.35
N VAL A 125 -12.27 5.21 26.43
CA VAL A 125 -13.40 4.84 27.31
C VAL A 125 -13.91 6.06 28.07
N GLY A 126 -13.03 6.86 28.67
CA GLY A 126 -13.39 8.08 29.39
C GLY A 126 -14.08 9.10 28.48
N GLY A 127 -13.61 9.27 27.25
CA GLY A 127 -14.25 10.10 26.24
C GLY A 127 -15.63 9.59 25.81
N ALA A 128 -15.84 8.27 25.73
CA ALA A 128 -17.14 7.68 25.46
C ALA A 128 -18.10 7.80 26.66
N LEU A 129 -17.59 7.74 27.88
CA LEU A 129 -18.36 7.91 29.12
C LEU A 129 -18.67 9.37 29.42
N ARG A 130 -17.86 10.33 28.96
CA ARG A 130 -18.09 11.78 29.12
C ARG A 130 -19.51 12.19 28.75
N ASP A 131 -20.00 11.74 27.59
CA ASP A 131 -21.32 12.11 27.09
C ASP A 131 -22.45 11.38 27.85
N ARG A 132 -22.18 10.23 28.46
CA ARG A 132 -23.16 9.45 29.23
C ARG A 132 -23.27 9.86 30.70
N LEU A 133 -22.14 10.14 31.34
CA LEU A 133 -22.03 10.38 32.78
C LEU A 133 -21.73 11.86 33.12
N GLY A 134 -21.61 12.73 32.11
CA GLY A 134 -21.31 14.15 32.32
C GLY A 134 -19.88 14.43 32.81
N TRP A 135 -18.95 13.47 32.66
CA TRP A 135 -17.56 13.61 33.10
C TRP A 135 -16.77 14.56 32.22
N LYS A 136 -16.85 15.86 32.51
CA LYS A 136 -16.14 16.92 31.77
C LYS A 136 -14.61 16.88 31.89
N LEU A 137 -14.06 16.04 32.78
CA LEU A 137 -12.61 15.89 32.99
C LEU A 137 -11.90 15.25 31.78
N PHE A 138 -12.58 14.41 31.00
CA PHE A 138 -11.97 13.73 29.85
C PHE A 138 -11.98 14.60 28.59
N PRO A 139 -10.87 14.63 27.83
CA PRO A 139 -10.80 15.35 26.57
C PRO A 139 -11.76 14.71 25.54
N ASP A 140 -12.17 15.50 24.54
CA ASP A 140 -12.97 14.98 23.43
C ASP A 140 -12.11 14.01 22.60
N PRO A 141 -12.48 12.72 22.49
CA PRO A 141 -11.66 11.71 21.80
C PRO A 141 -11.49 12.00 20.30
N ASN A 142 -12.26 12.92 19.72
CA ASN A 142 -12.19 13.27 18.31
C ASN A 142 -11.30 14.50 18.03
N ARG A 143 -10.71 15.12 19.05
CA ARG A 143 -9.97 16.38 18.89
C ARG A 143 -8.49 16.23 19.19
N GLY A 144 -7.67 16.76 18.27
CA GLY A 144 -6.24 17.02 18.46
C GLY A 144 -5.46 15.83 19.03
N LEU A 145 -4.78 16.08 20.16
CA LEU A 145 -3.87 15.14 20.79
C LEU A 145 -4.58 13.90 21.37
N ALA A 146 -5.78 14.04 21.94
CA ALA A 146 -6.50 12.90 22.51
C ALA A 146 -6.79 11.84 21.44
N ARG A 147 -7.23 12.28 20.26
CA ARG A 147 -7.44 11.43 19.10
C ARG A 147 -6.17 10.71 18.67
N LEU A 148 -5.06 11.45 18.58
CA LEU A 148 -3.77 10.86 18.21
C LEU A 148 -3.35 9.79 19.22
N VAL A 149 -3.42 10.06 20.52
CA VAL A 149 -3.04 9.11 21.58
C VAL A 149 -3.93 7.86 21.56
N ILE A 150 -5.23 8.02 21.29
CA ILE A 150 -6.17 6.89 21.16
C ILE A 150 -5.82 6.00 19.97
N LEU A 151 -5.47 6.59 18.82
CA LEU A 151 -5.23 5.86 17.57
C LEU A 151 -3.78 5.40 17.39
N LEU A 152 -2.83 5.99 18.11
CA LEU A 152 -1.40 5.71 17.99
C LEU A 152 -1.07 4.23 18.18
N PRO A 153 -1.56 3.50 19.20
CA PRO A 153 -1.25 2.08 19.31
C PRO A 153 -1.73 1.30 18.08
N GLY A 154 -2.92 1.60 17.57
CA GLY A 154 -3.40 0.97 16.35
C GLY A 154 -2.56 1.28 15.12
N GLY A 155 -2.15 2.54 14.94
CA GLY A 155 -1.25 2.94 13.86
C GLY A 155 0.12 2.25 13.94
N LEU A 156 0.70 2.15 15.14
CA LEU A 156 1.95 1.44 15.38
C LEU A 156 1.83 -0.06 15.13
N PHE A 157 0.70 -0.66 15.50
CA PHE A 157 0.42 -2.07 15.21
C PHE A 157 0.39 -2.28 13.69
N MET A 158 -0.39 -1.49 12.97
CA MET A 158 -0.49 -1.62 11.51
C MET A 158 0.85 -1.39 10.82
N LEU A 159 1.64 -0.43 11.30
CA LEU A 159 3.00 -0.20 10.82
C LEU A 159 3.85 -1.45 11.01
N GLY A 160 3.99 -1.96 12.23
CA GLY A 160 4.79 -3.15 12.51
C GLY A 160 4.32 -4.38 11.73
N PHE A 161 3.00 -4.64 11.75
CA PHE A 161 2.37 -5.74 11.04
C PHE A 161 2.69 -5.69 9.54
N PHE A 162 2.43 -4.56 8.88
CA PHE A 162 2.68 -4.44 7.45
C PHE A 162 4.17 -4.41 7.12
N THR A 163 5.02 -3.74 7.90
CA THR A 163 6.47 -3.76 7.67
C THR A 163 7.01 -5.19 7.71
N PHE A 164 6.60 -5.98 8.70
CA PHE A 164 7.03 -7.37 8.81
C PHE A 164 6.54 -8.20 7.62
N HIS A 165 5.23 -8.20 7.35
CA HIS A 165 4.67 -9.02 6.27
C HIS A 165 5.18 -8.57 4.90
N PHE A 166 5.06 -7.28 4.60
CA PHE A 166 5.47 -6.71 3.32
C PHE A 166 6.97 -6.91 3.06
N GLY A 167 7.81 -6.69 4.08
CA GLY A 167 9.24 -6.93 4.02
C GLY A 167 9.58 -8.40 3.80
N LEU A 168 8.94 -9.31 4.54
CA LEU A 168 9.17 -10.76 4.40
C LEU A 168 8.74 -11.27 3.02
N PHE A 169 7.60 -10.82 2.49
CA PHE A 169 7.21 -11.14 1.12
C PHE A 169 8.25 -10.64 0.11
N HIS A 170 8.70 -9.38 0.22
CA HIS A 170 9.74 -8.86 -0.69
C HIS A 170 11.07 -9.60 -0.56
N LEU A 171 11.44 -10.04 0.65
CA LEU A 171 12.62 -10.87 0.90
C LEU A 171 12.50 -12.19 0.12
N VAL A 172 11.41 -12.93 0.33
CA VAL A 172 11.16 -14.21 -0.37
C VAL A 172 11.12 -14.02 -1.88
N HIS A 173 10.50 -12.95 -2.38
CA HIS A 173 10.51 -12.67 -3.81
C HIS A 173 11.90 -12.35 -4.32
N GLY A 174 12.67 -11.54 -3.60
CA GLY A 174 14.04 -11.19 -3.96
C GLY A 174 14.91 -12.44 -4.08
N VAL A 175 14.70 -13.43 -3.21
CA VAL A 175 15.35 -14.74 -3.27
C VAL A 175 15.03 -15.47 -4.58
N PHE A 176 13.75 -15.60 -4.93
CA PHE A 176 13.34 -16.23 -6.19
C PHE A 176 13.82 -15.46 -7.42
N LEU A 177 13.69 -14.13 -7.39
CA LEU A 177 14.15 -13.25 -8.46
C LEU A 177 15.63 -13.38 -8.69
N ASN A 178 16.46 -13.40 -7.64
CA ASN A 178 17.90 -13.58 -7.80
C ASN A 178 18.27 -14.99 -8.29
N GLY A 179 17.41 -15.99 -8.05
CA GLY A 179 17.56 -17.32 -8.63
C GLY A 179 17.32 -17.37 -10.14
N PHE A 180 16.28 -16.70 -10.64
CA PHE A 180 15.93 -16.70 -12.08
C PHE A 180 16.63 -15.59 -12.88
N PHE A 181 16.82 -14.43 -12.26
CA PHE A 181 17.32 -13.19 -12.84
C PHE A 181 18.39 -12.63 -11.88
N PRO A 182 19.58 -13.22 -11.81
CA PRO A 182 20.58 -12.84 -10.81
C PRO A 182 20.99 -11.36 -10.97
N LEU A 183 20.74 -10.57 -9.92
CA LEU A 183 21.25 -9.21 -9.80
C LEU A 183 22.63 -9.21 -9.14
N VAL A 184 22.82 -10.12 -8.18
CA VAL A 184 24.11 -10.40 -7.55
C VAL A 184 24.52 -11.85 -7.83
N ARG A 185 25.82 -12.12 -7.82
CA ARG A 185 26.37 -13.45 -8.18
C ARG A 185 26.10 -14.53 -7.14
N GLU A 186 25.78 -14.14 -5.91
CA GLU A 186 25.58 -15.08 -4.81
C GLU A 186 24.17 -15.66 -4.82
N THR A 187 24.04 -16.99 -4.66
CA THR A 187 22.76 -17.65 -4.51
C THR A 187 22.33 -17.71 -3.04
N PRO A 188 21.08 -17.37 -2.71
CA PRO A 188 20.54 -17.50 -1.35
C PRO A 188 20.19 -18.95 -0.96
N VAL A 189 20.13 -19.89 -1.91
CA VAL A 189 19.74 -21.27 -1.64
C VAL A 189 20.84 -21.98 -0.82
N GLY A 190 20.46 -22.60 0.30
CA GLY A 190 21.38 -23.32 1.19
C GLY A 190 22.20 -22.43 2.13
N LYS A 191 21.87 -21.14 2.23
CA LYS A 191 22.55 -20.17 3.12
C LYS A 191 21.83 -20.05 4.47
N SER A 192 22.56 -19.60 5.50
CA SER A 192 21.94 -19.26 6.79
C SER A 192 21.02 -18.03 6.65
N PRO A 193 20.04 -17.82 7.55
CA PRO A 193 19.17 -16.65 7.50
C PRO A 193 19.94 -15.33 7.42
N ASP A 194 21.00 -15.15 8.22
CA ASP A 194 21.81 -13.93 8.22
C ASP A 194 22.51 -13.68 6.87
N GLN A 195 23.01 -14.74 6.23
CA GLN A 195 23.58 -14.66 4.89
C GLN A 195 22.52 -14.30 3.85
N VAL A 196 21.33 -14.88 3.93
CA VAL A 196 20.20 -14.52 3.05
C VAL A 196 19.85 -13.05 3.19
N PHE A 197 19.77 -12.53 4.42
CA PHE A 197 19.55 -11.09 4.66
C PHE A 197 20.67 -10.23 4.08
N GLY A 198 21.94 -10.62 4.20
CA GLY A 198 23.07 -9.91 3.60
C GLY A 198 23.03 -9.86 2.08
N ILE A 199 22.71 -10.99 1.43
CA ILE A 199 22.54 -11.08 -0.03
C ILE A 199 21.37 -10.19 -0.47
N MET A 200 20.22 -10.28 0.20
CA MET A 200 19.04 -9.49 -0.14
C MET A 200 19.24 -7.99 0.11
N GLY A 201 19.99 -7.61 1.15
CA GLY A 201 20.43 -6.23 1.35
C GLY A 201 21.32 -5.73 0.20
N SER A 202 22.20 -6.58 -0.32
CA SER A 202 23.03 -6.26 -1.50
C SER A 202 22.20 -6.11 -2.77
N CYS A 203 21.23 -7.01 -3.01
CA CYS A 203 20.27 -6.88 -4.11
C CYS A 203 19.47 -5.58 -4.00
N ALA A 204 18.95 -5.25 -2.81
CA ALA A 204 18.19 -4.03 -2.58
C ALA A 204 19.04 -2.78 -2.87
N ARG A 205 20.27 -2.74 -2.35
CA ARG A 205 21.21 -1.64 -2.61
C ARG A 205 21.47 -1.48 -4.11
N GLU A 206 21.79 -2.57 -4.80
CA GLU A 206 22.08 -2.55 -6.22
C GLU A 206 20.87 -2.12 -7.05
N ALA A 207 19.68 -2.62 -6.70
CA ALA A 207 18.44 -2.27 -7.37
C ALA A 207 18.08 -0.79 -7.18
N VAL A 208 18.28 -0.23 -5.98
CA VAL A 208 18.09 1.22 -5.75
C VAL A 208 19.06 2.02 -6.60
N VAL A 209 20.36 1.70 -6.56
CA VAL A 209 21.38 2.47 -7.28
C VAL A 209 21.16 2.43 -8.79
N ARG A 210 20.84 1.26 -9.36
CA ARG A 210 20.66 1.09 -10.81
C ARG A 210 19.31 1.57 -11.32
N TYR A 211 18.24 1.39 -10.55
CA TYR A 211 16.87 1.54 -11.04
C TYR A 211 16.09 2.68 -10.35
N TRP A 212 16.75 3.60 -9.62
CA TRP A 212 16.08 4.75 -9.01
C TRP A 212 15.26 5.62 -10.00
N PRO A 213 15.63 5.82 -11.28
CA PRO A 213 14.81 6.64 -12.17
C PRO A 213 13.44 6.03 -12.40
N PHE A 214 13.38 4.70 -12.45
CA PHE A 214 12.14 3.95 -12.57
C PHE A 214 11.29 4.06 -11.31
N VAL A 215 11.92 4.01 -10.13
CA VAL A 215 11.25 4.25 -8.84
C VAL A 215 10.65 5.66 -8.81
N ALA A 216 11.39 6.68 -9.24
CA ALA A 216 10.92 8.05 -9.30
C ALA A 216 9.75 8.22 -10.28
N ALA A 217 9.86 7.68 -11.49
CA ALA A 217 8.77 7.68 -12.48
C ALA A 217 7.51 6.96 -11.93
N SER A 218 7.70 5.83 -11.25
CA SER A 218 6.62 5.07 -10.61
C SER A 218 5.98 5.82 -9.45
N ALA A 219 6.75 6.60 -8.68
CA ALA A 219 6.21 7.42 -7.61
C ALA A 219 5.37 8.58 -8.18
N LEU A 220 5.86 9.23 -9.25
CA LEU A 220 5.18 10.34 -9.92
C LEU A 220 3.87 9.92 -10.58
N SER A 221 3.83 8.75 -11.25
CA SER A 221 2.58 8.23 -11.84
C SER A 221 1.54 7.89 -10.78
N ARG A 222 1.95 7.71 -9.53
CA ARG A 222 1.08 7.31 -8.42
C ARG A 222 0.75 8.44 -7.45
N LEU A 223 1.01 9.70 -7.78
CA LEU A 223 0.69 10.85 -6.91
C LEU A 223 -0.79 10.88 -6.50
N SER A 224 -1.71 10.61 -7.43
CA SER A 224 -3.14 10.51 -7.13
C SER A 224 -3.48 9.35 -6.18
N ALA A 225 -2.68 8.28 -6.21
CA ALA A 225 -2.81 7.17 -5.25
C ALA A 225 -2.29 7.56 -3.86
N TYR A 226 -1.28 8.43 -3.75
CA TYR A 226 -0.83 8.96 -2.45
C TYR A 226 -1.87 9.88 -1.83
N THR A 227 -2.46 10.80 -2.61
CA THR A 227 -3.54 11.66 -2.11
C THR A 227 -4.72 10.81 -1.69
N ALA A 228 -5.11 9.82 -2.50
CA ALA A 228 -6.15 8.88 -2.14
C ALA A 228 -5.79 8.02 -0.92
N ALA A 229 -4.55 7.55 -0.77
CA ALA A 229 -4.12 6.81 0.41
C ALA A 229 -4.21 7.66 1.68
N PHE A 230 -3.85 8.94 1.58
CA PHE A 230 -3.89 9.88 2.69
C PHE A 230 -5.33 10.29 3.07
N GLU A 231 -6.18 10.53 2.07
CA GLU A 231 -7.57 10.98 2.25
C GLU A 231 -8.55 9.83 2.52
N THR A 232 -8.39 8.71 1.82
CA THR A 232 -9.35 7.61 1.82
C THR A 232 -8.92 6.56 2.82
N THR A 233 -9.74 6.37 3.83
CA THR A 233 -9.51 5.41 4.89
C THR A 233 -10.36 4.16 4.71
N ASP A 234 -10.67 3.76 3.48
CA ASP A 234 -11.46 2.56 3.23
C ASP A 234 -10.67 1.30 3.65
N GLY A 235 -11.27 0.47 4.52
CA GLY A 235 -10.68 -0.80 4.96
C GLY A 235 -10.40 -1.78 3.82
N SER A 236 -11.09 -1.64 2.68
CA SER A 236 -10.81 -2.44 1.47
C SER A 236 -9.40 -2.21 0.90
N MET A 237 -8.78 -1.09 1.25
CA MET A 237 -7.41 -0.75 0.84
C MET A 237 -6.38 -1.69 1.45
N LEU A 238 -6.69 -2.42 2.53
CA LEU A 238 -5.77 -3.40 3.12
C LEU A 238 -5.54 -4.61 2.23
N PHE A 239 -6.57 -5.07 1.51
CA PHE A 239 -6.48 -6.28 0.66
C PHE A 239 -5.94 -6.00 -0.74
N LYS A 240 -6.09 -4.77 -1.25
CA LYS A 240 -5.59 -4.38 -2.58
C LYS A 240 -4.07 -4.64 -2.74
N PRO A 241 -3.21 -4.31 -1.76
CA PRO A 241 -1.79 -4.70 -1.78
C PRO A 241 -1.58 -6.21 -1.95
N TYR A 242 -2.34 -7.05 -1.24
CA TYR A 242 -2.19 -8.51 -1.35
C TYR A 242 -2.54 -9.04 -2.73
N LEU A 243 -3.64 -8.57 -3.33
CA LEU A 243 -3.98 -8.95 -4.70
C LEU A 243 -2.91 -8.50 -5.70
N ASN A 244 -2.34 -7.31 -5.51
CA ASN A 244 -1.22 -6.84 -6.32
C ASN A 244 0.01 -7.73 -6.12
N VAL A 245 0.33 -8.13 -4.90
CA VAL A 245 1.44 -9.05 -4.58
C VAL A 245 1.23 -10.41 -5.25
N ILE A 246 0.02 -10.99 -5.17
CA ILE A 246 -0.32 -12.25 -5.85
C ILE A 246 -0.13 -12.09 -7.36
N ARG A 247 -0.65 -11.01 -7.95
CA ARG A 247 -0.46 -10.71 -9.37
C ARG A 247 1.03 -10.64 -9.72
N MET A 248 1.84 -9.98 -8.90
CA MET A 248 3.29 -9.90 -9.10
C MET A 248 3.96 -11.28 -9.06
N HIS A 249 3.62 -12.15 -8.11
CA HIS A 249 4.16 -13.52 -8.06
C HIS A 249 3.82 -14.33 -9.31
N VAL A 250 2.55 -14.28 -9.73
CA VAL A 250 2.10 -14.99 -10.93
C VAL A 250 2.90 -14.51 -12.14
N MET A 251 3.16 -13.20 -12.25
CA MET A 251 4.00 -12.66 -13.32
C MET A 251 5.46 -13.12 -13.22
N ILE A 252 6.04 -13.18 -12.01
CA ILE A 252 7.40 -13.72 -11.82
C ILE A 252 7.51 -15.16 -12.33
N PHE A 253 6.54 -16.02 -12.00
CA PHE A 253 6.51 -17.39 -12.52
C PHE A 253 6.36 -17.42 -14.04
N VAL A 254 5.49 -16.58 -14.59
CA VAL A 254 5.38 -16.42 -16.06
C VAL A 254 6.74 -16.03 -16.66
N PHE A 255 7.51 -15.12 -16.05
CA PHE A 255 8.85 -14.79 -16.54
C PHE A 255 9.85 -15.91 -16.40
N ALA A 256 9.84 -16.62 -15.28
CA ALA A 256 10.72 -17.76 -15.08
C ALA A 256 10.51 -18.79 -16.20
N PHE A 257 9.26 -19.12 -16.55
CA PHE A 257 8.95 -20.05 -17.63
C PHE A 257 9.26 -19.48 -19.03
N LEU A 258 8.96 -18.21 -19.29
CA LEU A 258 9.32 -17.57 -20.57
C LEU A 258 10.84 -17.46 -20.76
N GLY A 259 11.57 -17.17 -19.69
CA GLY A 259 13.03 -17.14 -19.65
C GLY A 259 13.62 -18.53 -19.89
N ALA A 260 13.10 -19.56 -19.21
CA ALA A 260 13.48 -20.95 -19.44
C ALA A 260 13.19 -21.41 -20.88
N ALA A 261 12.15 -20.88 -21.52
CA ALA A 261 11.82 -21.13 -22.93
C ALA A 261 12.64 -20.28 -23.93
N GLY A 262 13.52 -19.39 -23.47
CA GLY A 262 14.29 -18.48 -24.33
C GLY A 262 13.46 -17.35 -24.98
N LEU A 263 12.21 -17.15 -24.56
CA LEU A 263 11.27 -16.17 -25.12
C LEU A 263 11.32 -14.79 -24.44
N GLN A 264 12.32 -14.58 -23.58
CA GLN A 264 12.48 -13.37 -22.76
C GLN A 264 12.55 -12.06 -23.55
N SER A 265 13.17 -12.05 -24.73
CA SER A 265 13.29 -10.86 -25.58
C SER A 265 11.95 -10.41 -26.16
N TYR A 266 11.06 -11.35 -26.47
CA TYR A 266 9.72 -11.06 -27.00
C TYR A 266 8.75 -10.62 -25.90
N ALA A 267 8.97 -11.06 -24.66
CA ALA A 267 8.08 -10.79 -23.53
C ALA A 267 8.25 -9.39 -22.93
N LEU A 268 9.40 -8.74 -23.12
CA LEU A 268 9.76 -7.47 -22.46
C LEU A 268 8.76 -6.34 -22.76
N TYR A 269 8.47 -6.08 -24.04
CA TYR A 269 7.62 -4.96 -24.44
C TYR A 269 6.12 -5.18 -24.19
N PRO A 270 5.55 -6.37 -24.49
CA PRO A 270 4.18 -6.69 -24.07
C PRO A 270 4.00 -6.55 -22.56
N LEU A 271 5.03 -6.88 -21.78
CA LEU A 271 4.97 -6.71 -20.33
C LEU A 271 4.99 -5.25 -19.90
N LEU A 272 5.92 -4.45 -20.43
CA LEU A 272 5.95 -3.01 -20.18
C LEU A 272 4.58 -2.39 -20.47
N ALA A 273 3.96 -2.78 -21.59
CA ALA A 273 2.61 -2.37 -21.92
C ALA A 273 1.58 -2.89 -20.88
N ALA A 274 1.60 -4.16 -20.51
CA ALA A 274 0.65 -4.72 -19.55
C ALA A 274 0.74 -4.10 -18.14
N TYR A 275 1.93 -3.62 -17.75
CA TYR A 275 2.16 -3.03 -16.44
C TYR A 275 1.90 -1.52 -16.40
N PHE A 276 2.42 -0.78 -17.38
CA PHE A 276 2.40 0.68 -17.37
C PHE A 276 1.29 1.30 -18.21
N LEU A 277 0.76 0.59 -19.20
CA LEU A 277 -0.33 1.16 -19.99
C LEU A 277 -1.57 1.21 -19.10
N PRO A 278 -2.20 2.38 -18.89
CA PRO A 278 -3.42 2.50 -18.10
C PRO A 278 -4.62 1.98 -18.93
N VAL A 279 -4.62 0.70 -19.26
CA VAL A 279 -5.57 0.05 -20.18
C VAL A 279 -7.02 0.34 -19.77
N GLY A 280 -7.31 0.29 -18.47
CA GLY A 280 -8.63 0.64 -17.94
C GLY A 280 -9.02 2.10 -18.18
N GLY A 281 -8.08 3.02 -17.99
CA GLY A 281 -8.27 4.45 -18.26
C GLY A 281 -8.52 4.71 -19.75
N VAL A 282 -7.67 4.16 -20.61
CA VAL A 282 -7.79 4.28 -22.08
C VAL A 282 -9.09 3.68 -22.58
N LEU A 283 -9.44 2.46 -22.17
CA LEU A 283 -10.70 1.81 -22.53
C LEU A 283 -11.91 2.62 -22.05
N SER A 284 -11.84 3.23 -20.85
CA SER A 284 -12.92 4.08 -20.35
C SER A 284 -13.11 5.33 -21.21
N LEU A 285 -12.03 5.98 -21.64
CA LEU A 285 -12.08 7.14 -22.54
C LEU A 285 -12.66 6.79 -23.91
N LEU A 286 -12.27 5.63 -24.47
CA LEU A 286 -12.80 5.12 -25.73
C LEU A 286 -14.30 4.82 -25.63
N ARG A 287 -14.75 4.19 -24.53
CA ARG A 287 -16.17 3.93 -24.27
C ARG A 287 -16.97 5.21 -24.08
N SER A 288 -16.41 6.23 -23.44
CA SER A 288 -17.07 7.54 -23.27
C SER A 288 -17.30 8.26 -24.60
N ARG A 289 -16.34 8.24 -25.54
CA ARG A 289 -16.53 8.80 -26.88
C ARG A 289 -17.64 8.10 -27.66
N ARG A 290 -17.73 6.76 -27.55
CA ARG A 290 -18.77 5.99 -28.23
C ARG A 290 -20.18 6.35 -27.75
N ARG A 291 -20.37 6.62 -26.46
CA ARG A 291 -21.67 7.04 -25.90
C ARG A 291 -22.12 8.43 -26.38
N LEU A 292 -21.20 9.34 -26.66
CA LEU A 292 -21.51 10.67 -27.19
C LEU A 292 -21.86 10.63 -28.69
N ALA A 293 -21.42 9.61 -29.41
CA ALA A 293 -21.68 9.45 -30.84
C ALA A 293 -23.03 8.79 -31.15
N THR A 294 -23.67 8.13 -30.18
CA THR A 294 -25.01 7.56 -30.37
C THR A 294 -26.06 8.64 -30.11
N PRO A 295 -26.85 9.07 -31.11
CA PRO A 295 -27.93 10.03 -30.88
C PRO A 295 -28.89 9.46 -29.84
N SER A 296 -29.21 10.21 -28.79
CA SER A 296 -30.26 9.81 -27.86
C SER A 296 -31.57 9.72 -28.63
N THR A 297 -32.09 8.51 -28.82
CA THR A 297 -33.43 8.31 -29.36
C THR A 297 -34.40 9.11 -28.49
N PRO A 298 -35.19 10.05 -29.05
CA PRO A 298 -36.06 10.89 -28.26
C PRO A 298 -37.05 10.00 -27.49
N THR A 299 -37.01 10.08 -26.17
CA THR A 299 -37.95 9.41 -25.28
C THR A 299 -39.34 9.94 -25.61
N LYS A 300 -40.21 9.09 -26.16
CA LYS A 300 -41.62 9.45 -26.37
C LYS A 300 -42.26 9.65 -24.99
N THR A 301 -42.53 10.90 -24.64
CA THR A 301 -43.41 11.27 -23.53
C THR A 301 -44.84 10.91 -23.92
N ASN A 302 -45.46 9.99 -23.19
CA ASN A 302 -46.90 9.76 -23.19
C ASN A 302 -47.51 10.50 -22.00
#